data_AF-G8R109-F1
#
_entry.id   AF-G8R109-F1
#
_cell.length_a   1.000
_cell.length_b   1.000
_cell.length_c   1.000
_cell.angle_alpha   90.00
_cell.angle_beta   90.00
_cell.angle_gamma   90.00
#
_symmetry.space_group_name_H-M   'P 1'
#
loop_
_entity.id
_entity.type
_entity.pdbx_description
1 polymer ?
#
loop_
_entity_poly.entity_id
_entity_poly.type
_entity_poly.pdbx_seq_one_letter_code
_entity_poly.pdbx_strand_id
1 'polypeptide(L)'
;MNHIFHSISKIIVLGSVVFFVVTCSQYTAFAAKAKEPFDSTKVTYKADIAPIMERSCAPCHFPKKDGKKKPLDTYTTVKGKIEKILDRVQLPPDHRKHMPYKNATPGFSAEEIQMLKNWARDGFIES
;
A
#
# COMPACT_ATOMS: atom_id res chain seq x y z
N MET A 1 -8.13 -33.32 70.52
CA MET A 1 -8.54 -32.00 70.00
C MET A 1 -9.56 -32.27 68.90
N ASN A 2 -10.85 -32.39 69.21
CA ASN A 2 -11.82 -31.31 69.51
C ASN A 2 -11.80 -30.27 68.39
N HIS A 3 -12.86 -29.83 67.71
CA HIS A 3 -14.31 -29.94 67.80
C HIS A 3 -14.81 -29.18 66.52
N ILE A 4 -15.80 -29.68 65.78
CA ILE A 4 -17.16 -29.09 65.70
C ILE A 4 -17.33 -27.80 64.85
N PHE A 5 -18.17 -27.95 63.82
CA PHE A 5 -19.32 -27.13 63.35
C PHE A 5 -19.23 -25.63 62.95
N HIS A 6 -20.09 -25.34 61.96
CA HIS A 6 -20.82 -24.08 61.66
C HIS A 6 -19.95 -22.89 61.23
N SER A 7 -20.31 -22.10 60.22
CA SER A 7 -21.65 -21.57 60.02
C SER A 7 -21.84 -21.01 58.62
N ILE A 8 -22.99 -21.33 58.05
CA ILE A 8 -23.61 -20.58 56.96
C ILE A 8 -24.11 -19.28 57.60
N SER A 9 -23.47 -18.14 57.30
CA SER A 9 -24.02 -16.84 57.70
C SER A 9 -24.44 -16.07 56.47
N LYS A 10 -25.74 -16.13 56.19
CA LYS A 10 -26.43 -15.20 55.28
C LYS A 10 -26.40 -13.81 55.94
N ILE A 11 -25.79 -12.82 55.30
CA ILE A 11 -26.11 -11.41 55.58
C ILE A 11 -26.34 -10.72 54.24
N ILE A 12 -27.62 -10.63 53.88
CA ILE A 12 -28.15 -9.65 52.94
C ILE A 12 -28.30 -8.36 53.76
N VAL A 13 -27.56 -7.31 53.42
CA VAL A 13 -27.93 -5.93 53.77
C VAL A 13 -27.68 -5.04 52.56
N LEU A 14 -28.75 -4.32 52.21
CA LEU A 14 -28.85 -3.33 51.16
C LEU A 14 -27.84 -2.17 51.32
N GLY A 15 -27.27 -1.78 50.18
CA GLY A 15 -27.28 -0.39 49.69
C GLY A 15 -26.42 0.66 50.40
N SER A 16 -25.42 1.18 49.70
CA SER A 16 -25.14 2.62 49.57
C SER A 16 -24.18 2.84 48.40
N VAL A 17 -24.64 3.63 47.43
CA VAL A 17 -23.95 4.09 46.23
C VAL A 17 -22.86 5.09 46.58
N VAL A 18 -21.63 4.91 46.09
CA VAL A 18 -20.73 6.05 45.77
C VAL A 18 -19.89 5.71 44.53
N PHE A 19 -20.32 6.28 43.40
CA PHE A 19 -19.54 6.76 42.26
C PHE A 19 -18.03 6.47 42.25
N PHE A 20 -17.61 5.53 41.40
CA PHE A 20 -16.30 5.60 40.76
C PHE A 20 -16.47 5.96 39.28
N VAL A 21 -16.21 7.24 39.04
CA VAL A 21 -15.90 7.92 37.79
C VAL A 21 -15.66 7.04 36.56
N VAL A 22 -16.51 7.27 35.57
CA VAL A 22 -16.35 6.96 34.15
C VAL A 22 -14.99 7.50 33.66
N THR A 23 -14.09 6.60 33.26
CA THR A 23 -13.05 6.91 32.28
C THR A 23 -13.48 6.33 30.93
N CYS A 24 -14.07 7.23 30.15
CA CYS A 24 -14.25 7.08 28.72
C CYS A 24 -12.88 7.07 28.02
N SER A 25 -12.84 6.45 26.84
CA SER A 25 -11.76 6.53 25.84
C SER A 25 -10.57 5.60 26.17
N GLN A 26 -10.27 4.59 25.36
CA GLN A 26 -9.82 4.81 23.98
C GLN A 26 -10.40 3.75 23.03
N TYR A 27 -11.21 4.24 22.12
CA TYR A 27 -11.51 3.67 20.82
C TYR A 27 -10.32 2.87 20.28
N THR A 28 -10.43 1.55 20.23
CA THR A 28 -9.64 0.77 19.27
C THR A 28 -10.15 1.18 17.91
N ALA A 29 -9.58 2.25 17.37
CA ALA A 29 -9.67 2.56 15.97
C ALA A 29 -9.10 1.33 15.25
N PHE A 30 -9.99 0.46 14.77
CA PHE A 30 -9.71 -0.28 13.55
C PHE A 30 -9.23 0.79 12.59
N ALA A 31 -7.92 0.81 12.32
CA ALA A 31 -7.36 1.62 11.27
C ALA A 31 -8.09 1.17 10.01
N ALA A 32 -9.19 1.87 9.69
CA ALA A 32 -9.85 1.77 8.43
C ALA A 32 -8.73 2.02 7.45
N LYS A 33 -8.35 0.96 6.72
CA LYS A 33 -7.40 1.03 5.63
C LYS A 33 -7.83 2.25 4.83
N ALA A 34 -7.04 3.32 4.88
CA ALA A 34 -7.36 4.54 4.16
C ALA A 34 -7.56 4.09 2.71
N LYS A 35 -8.81 4.16 2.25
CA LYS A 35 -9.10 3.95 0.84
C LYS A 35 -8.49 5.18 0.20
N GLU A 36 -7.27 5.04 -0.31
CA GLU A 36 -6.58 6.07 -1.11
C GLU A 36 -7.63 6.72 -2.00
N PRO A 37 -7.80 8.05 -1.96
CA PRO A 37 -8.82 8.72 -2.74
C PRO A 37 -8.63 8.30 -4.19
N PHE A 38 -9.66 7.64 -4.74
CA PHE A 38 -9.70 7.31 -6.15
C PHE A 38 -9.84 8.65 -6.87
N ASP A 39 -8.71 9.20 -7.31
CA ASP A 39 -8.72 10.28 -8.29
C ASP A 39 -9.44 9.72 -9.52
N SER A 40 -10.63 10.28 -9.77
CA SER A 40 -11.50 9.93 -10.89
C SER A 40 -10.93 10.33 -12.24
N THR A 41 -9.77 10.99 -12.26
CA THR A 41 -9.08 11.33 -13.49
C THR A 41 -8.56 10.06 -14.16
N LYS A 42 -9.05 9.83 -15.37
CA LYS A 42 -8.76 8.64 -16.15
C LYS A 42 -7.28 8.63 -16.56
N VAL A 43 -6.51 7.64 -16.08
CA VAL A 43 -5.08 7.52 -16.41
C VAL A 43 -4.92 6.99 -17.83
N THR A 44 -4.12 7.69 -18.64
CA THR A 44 -3.80 7.32 -20.03
C THR A 44 -2.30 7.03 -20.18
N TYR A 45 -1.95 6.19 -21.16
CA TYR A 45 -0.54 5.91 -21.42
C TYR A 45 0.21 7.16 -21.86
N LYS A 46 -0.33 7.90 -22.83
CA LYS A 46 0.39 9.02 -23.45
C LYS A 46 0.60 10.20 -22.49
N ALA A 47 -0.42 10.56 -21.71
CA ALA A 47 -0.32 11.72 -20.82
C ALA A 47 0.40 11.38 -19.51
N ASP A 48 0.15 10.19 -18.94
CA ASP A 48 0.51 9.92 -17.55
C ASP A 48 1.62 8.88 -17.42
N ILE A 49 1.53 7.75 -18.14
CA ILE A 49 2.48 6.65 -17.96
C ILE A 49 3.78 6.87 -18.73
N ALA A 50 3.70 7.34 -19.98
CA ALA A 50 4.87 7.51 -20.85
C ALA A 50 5.93 8.44 -20.26
N PRO A 51 5.61 9.61 -19.66
CA PRO A 51 6.60 10.45 -19.01
C PRO A 51 7.32 9.77 -17.84
N ILE A 52 6.62 8.94 -17.07
CA ILE A 52 7.21 8.19 -15.95
C ILE A 52 8.19 7.14 -16.48
N MET A 53 7.80 6.40 -17.53
CA MET A 53 8.67 5.42 -18.19
C MET A 53 9.91 6.07 -18.82
N GLU A 54 9.74 7.24 -19.45
CA GLU A 54 10.82 8.03 -20.05
C GLU A 54 11.85 8.43 -19.00
N ARG A 55 11.41 8.92 -17.84
CA ARG A 55 12.28 9.39 -16.76
C ARG A 55 12.99 8.23 -16.05
N SER A 56 12.25 7.18 -15.71
CA SER A 56 12.74 6.16 -14.77
C SER A 56 13.27 4.91 -15.47
N CYS A 57 12.87 4.61 -16.71
CA CYS A 57 13.26 3.38 -17.41
C CYS A 57 14.17 3.61 -18.63
N ALA A 58 14.08 4.78 -19.28
CA ALA A 58 14.69 4.97 -20.59
C ALA A 58 16.21 4.73 -20.67
N PRO A 59 17.03 5.17 -19.71
CA PRO A 59 18.49 4.96 -19.79
C PRO A 59 18.93 3.50 -19.86
N CYS A 60 18.07 2.55 -19.47
CA CYS A 60 18.38 1.12 -19.50
C CYS A 60 17.48 0.34 -20.47
N HIS A 61 16.22 0.74 -20.62
CA HIS A 61 15.18 -0.02 -21.31
C HIS A 61 14.68 0.63 -22.60
N PHE A 62 15.20 1.79 -23.02
CA PHE A 62 14.83 2.41 -24.30
C PHE A 62 16.00 2.30 -25.28
N PRO A 63 15.90 1.47 -26.34
CA PRO A 63 17.00 1.28 -27.30
C PRO A 63 17.47 2.58 -27.95
N LYS A 64 16.55 3.53 -28.19
CA LYS A 64 16.87 4.85 -28.76
C LYS A 64 17.71 5.75 -27.83
N LYS A 65 17.82 5.40 -26.55
CA LYS A 65 18.66 6.09 -25.55
C LYS A 65 19.79 5.18 -25.05
N ASP A 66 20.32 4.33 -25.93
CA ASP A 66 21.39 3.36 -25.63
C ASP A 66 21.03 2.28 -24.59
N GLY A 67 19.73 2.09 -24.32
CA GLY A 67 19.24 1.06 -23.42
C GLY A 67 19.51 -0.35 -23.93
N LYS A 68 20.22 -1.16 -23.13
CA LYS A 68 20.63 -2.55 -23.48
C LYS A 68 19.79 -3.63 -22.80
N LYS A 69 18.79 -3.25 -22.00
CA LYS A 69 17.87 -4.18 -21.34
C LYS A 69 16.64 -4.43 -22.23
N LYS A 70 15.75 -5.32 -21.77
CA LYS A 70 14.51 -5.64 -22.51
C LYS A 70 13.75 -4.33 -22.81
N PRO A 71 13.37 -4.05 -24.08
CA PRO A 71 12.72 -2.79 -24.42
C PRO A 71 11.40 -2.57 -23.67
N LEU A 72 11.19 -1.35 -23.17
CA LEU A 72 9.97 -0.86 -22.50
C LEU A 72 9.55 0.54 -23.00
N ASP A 73 9.86 0.85 -24.26
CA ASP A 73 9.75 2.17 -24.88
C ASP A 73 8.46 2.41 -25.66
N THR A 74 7.53 1.44 -25.65
CA THR A 74 6.26 1.54 -26.38
C THR A 74 5.08 1.11 -25.51
N TYR A 75 3.89 1.67 -25.80
CA TYR A 75 2.62 1.29 -25.16
C TYR A 75 2.46 -0.24 -25.07
N THR A 76 2.63 -0.93 -26.20
CA THR A 76 2.46 -2.39 -26.30
C THR A 76 3.43 -3.13 -25.38
N THR A 77 4.70 -2.72 -25.33
CA THR A 77 5.71 -3.35 -24.46
C THR A 77 5.44 -3.10 -22.98
N VAL A 78 5.04 -1.88 -22.61
CA VAL A 78 4.73 -1.52 -21.22
C VAL A 78 3.47 -2.24 -20.75
N LYS A 79 2.38 -2.19 -21.53
CA LYS A 79 1.13 -2.92 -21.29
C LYS A 79 1.39 -4.42 -21.11
N GLY A 80 2.10 -5.04 -22.06
CA GLY A 80 2.40 -6.47 -22.03
C GLY A 80 3.41 -6.91 -20.95
N LYS A 81 3.91 -5.98 -20.13
CA LYS A 81 4.87 -6.23 -19.04
C LYS A 81 4.47 -5.61 -17.71
N ILE A 82 3.26 -5.02 -17.61
CA ILE A 82 2.88 -4.20 -16.46
C ILE A 82 3.01 -4.93 -15.13
N GLU A 83 2.65 -6.22 -15.07
CA GLU A 83 2.77 -7.03 -13.86
C GLU A 83 4.23 -7.14 -13.41
N LYS A 84 5.13 -7.48 -14.34
CA LYS A 84 6.57 -7.54 -14.05
C LYS A 84 7.17 -6.18 -13.71
N ILE A 85 6.63 -5.09 -14.25
CA ILE A 85 7.07 -3.73 -13.89
C ILE A 85 6.66 -3.47 -12.44
N LEU A 86 5.38 -3.66 -12.11
CA LEU A 86 4.83 -3.48 -10.76
C LEU A 86 5.56 -4.35 -9.73
N ASP A 87 5.87 -5.60 -10.04
CA ASP A 87 6.62 -6.52 -9.18
C ASP A 87 8.03 -6.01 -8.84
N ARG A 88 8.61 -5.14 -9.68
CA ARG A 88 10.01 -4.72 -9.58
C ARG A 88 10.16 -3.34 -8.96
N VAL A 89 9.29 -2.40 -9.35
CA VAL A 89 9.35 -1.01 -8.87
C VAL A 89 8.86 -0.86 -7.44
N GLN A 90 8.08 -1.81 -6.93
CA GLN A 90 7.57 -1.83 -5.56
C GLN A 90 8.48 -2.57 -4.56
N LEU A 91 9.57 -3.18 -5.03
CA LEU A 91 10.49 -3.88 -4.13
C LEU A 91 11.22 -2.88 -3.22
N PRO A 92 11.67 -3.30 -2.04
CA PRO A 92 12.56 -2.49 -1.21
C PRO A 92 13.79 -2.00 -2.00
N PRO A 93 14.26 -0.75 -1.81
CA PRO A 93 15.37 -0.20 -2.60
C PRO A 93 16.70 -0.99 -2.51
N ASP A 94 16.90 -1.75 -1.43
CA ASP A 94 18.05 -2.63 -1.19
C ASP A 94 17.89 -4.02 -1.82
N HIS A 95 16.68 -4.38 -2.26
CA HIS A 95 16.42 -5.67 -2.86
C HIS A 95 17.09 -5.78 -4.23
N ARG A 96 17.86 -6.86 -4.47
CA ARG A 96 18.65 -7.06 -5.72
C ARG A 96 17.85 -6.95 -7.02
N LYS A 97 16.54 -7.23 -6.99
CA LYS A 97 15.66 -7.13 -8.17
C LYS A 97 14.90 -5.81 -8.26
N HIS A 98 15.07 -4.89 -7.31
CA HIS A 98 14.45 -3.56 -7.36
C HIS A 98 14.82 -2.86 -8.67
N MET A 99 13.83 -2.18 -9.24
CA MET A 99 14.03 -1.32 -10.39
C MET A 99 13.63 0.10 -10.02
N PRO A 100 14.46 1.11 -10.37
CA PRO A 100 15.69 1.01 -11.16
C PRO A 100 16.84 0.28 -10.45
N TYR A 101 17.65 -0.47 -11.21
CA TYR A 101 18.73 -1.28 -10.63
C TYR A 101 19.71 -0.39 -9.87
N LYS A 102 19.92 -0.70 -8.59
CA LYS A 102 20.76 0.10 -7.67
C LYS A 102 20.38 1.58 -7.63
N ASN A 103 19.11 1.92 -7.86
CA ASN A 103 18.62 3.30 -7.89
C ASN A 103 19.37 4.19 -8.90
N ALA A 104 19.82 3.61 -10.03
CA ALA A 104 20.59 4.31 -11.06
C ALA A 104 19.82 5.46 -11.76
N THR A 105 18.49 5.45 -11.65
CA THR A 105 17.58 6.53 -12.06
C THR A 105 16.56 6.74 -10.95
N PRO A 106 15.84 7.88 -10.92
CA PRO A 106 14.77 8.09 -9.96
C PRO A 106 13.75 6.96 -10.01
N GLY A 107 13.45 6.36 -8.86
CA GLY A 107 12.39 5.37 -8.70
C GLY A 107 11.00 5.96 -8.89
N PHE A 108 9.98 5.12 -8.73
CA PHE A 108 8.59 5.54 -8.80
C PHE A 108 8.14 6.00 -7.41
N SER A 109 7.36 7.07 -7.33
CA SER A 109 6.64 7.41 -6.09
C SER A 109 5.50 6.42 -5.83
N ALA A 110 4.94 6.46 -4.62
CA ALA A 110 3.77 5.64 -4.29
C ALA A 110 2.56 5.99 -5.18
N GLU A 111 2.38 7.27 -5.47
CA GLU A 111 1.33 7.81 -6.34
C GLU A 111 1.53 7.34 -7.79
N GLU A 112 2.77 7.34 -8.28
CA GLU A 112 3.10 6.85 -9.62
C GLU A 112 2.86 5.34 -9.77
N ILE A 113 3.24 4.56 -8.76
CA ILE A 113 2.90 3.14 -8.69
C ILE A 113 1.38 2.96 -8.72
N GLN A 114 0.64 3.81 -8.01
CA GLN A 114 -0.82 3.75 -8.01
C GLN A 114 -1.42 4.14 -9.37
N MET A 115 -0.83 5.10 -10.10
CA MET A 115 -1.22 5.41 -11.48
C MET A 115 -1.04 4.21 -12.41
N LEU A 116 0.07 3.47 -12.30
CA LEU A 116 0.30 2.25 -13.09
C LEU A 116 -0.78 1.18 -12.80
N LYS A 117 -1.16 1.01 -11.53
CA LYS A 117 -2.23 0.09 -11.11
C LYS A 117 -3.59 0.54 -11.65
N ASN A 118 -3.90 1.83 -11.59
CA ASN A 118 -5.14 2.40 -12.10
C ASN A 118 -5.23 2.20 -13.61
N TRP A 119 -4.18 2.53 -14.35
CA TRP A 119 -4.10 2.31 -15.79
C TRP A 119 -4.34 0.85 -16.20
N ALA A 120 -3.77 -0.11 -15.48
CA ALA A 120 -4.00 -1.54 -15.73
C ALA A 120 -5.45 -1.96 -15.43
N ARG A 121 -6.00 -1.48 -14.31
CA ARG A 121 -7.40 -1.73 -13.90
C ARG A 121 -8.40 -1.15 -14.88
N ASP A 122 -8.12 0.02 -15.43
CA ASP A 122 -9.02 0.76 -16.32
C ASP A 122 -8.91 0.31 -17.79
N GLY A 123 -8.19 -0.80 -18.05
CA GLY A 123 -8.13 -1.45 -19.36
C GLY A 123 -7.03 -0.94 -20.29
N PHE A 124 -5.96 -0.33 -19.73
CA PHE A 124 -4.80 0.17 -20.48
C PHE A 124 -5.16 1.22 -21.53
N ILE A 125 -5.83 2.29 -21.12
CA ILE A 125 -6.23 3.36 -22.04
C ILE A 125 -4.98 4.01 -22.63
N GLU A 126 -4.91 4.09 -23.95
CA GLU A 126 -3.73 4.66 -24.62
C GLU A 126 -3.76 6.18 -24.63
N SER A 127 -4.92 6.77 -24.91
CA SER A 127 -5.19 8.21 -25.01
C SER A 127 -6.62 8.53 -24.62
#